data_AF-A0A524D1C2-F1
#
_entry.id   AF-A0A524D1C2-F1
#
_cell.length_a   1.000
_cell.length_b   1.000
_cell.length_c   1.000
_cell.angle_alpha   90.00
_cell.angle_beta   90.00
_cell.angle_gamma   90.00
#
_symmetry.space_group_name_H-M   'P 1'
#
loop_
_entity.id
_entity.type
_entity.pdbx_description
1 polymer ?
#
loop_
_entity_poly.entity_id
_entity_poly.type
_entity_poly.pdbx_seq_one_letter_code
_entity_poly.pdbx_strand_id
1 'polypeptide(L)'
;MSKNKTFKHNSMTTKQIISLSITTIFLISLFIYLLVYGTHLIVALLIILFLFLFSFGLIYNSNKISLSKFFSRSRNKYPSSRDRSKKQYKIQIPKTDTPETLKFTYHSPLIRKCSNCGMILTRNMKKCPNCESAIE
;
A
#
# COMPACT_ATOMS: atom_id res chain seq x y z
N MET A 1 -3.67 7.63 40.78
CA MET A 1 -3.80 6.75 39.59
C MET A 1 -5.25 6.78 39.13
N SER A 2 -5.59 7.53 38.09
CA SER A 2 -6.86 7.35 37.38
C SER A 2 -6.74 7.93 35.97
N LYS A 3 -6.68 7.05 34.96
CA LYS A 3 -6.64 7.43 33.55
C LYS A 3 -8.08 7.47 33.05
N ASN A 4 -8.66 8.66 32.98
CA ASN A 4 -9.95 8.88 32.33
C ASN A 4 -9.80 8.57 30.83
N LYS A 5 -10.47 7.52 30.37
CA LYS A 5 -10.63 7.20 28.96
C LYS A 5 -11.57 8.24 28.35
N THR A 6 -11.03 9.15 27.56
CA THR A 6 -11.82 10.09 26.77
C THR A 6 -12.60 9.31 25.72
N PHE A 7 -13.93 9.41 25.81
CA PHE A 7 -14.88 8.83 24.87
C PHE A 7 -14.70 9.53 23.52
N LYS A 8 -14.06 8.85 22.58
CA LYS A 8 -13.80 9.34 21.23
C LYS A 8 -15.14 9.36 20.49
N HIS A 9 -15.80 10.51 20.50
CA HIS A 9 -17.01 10.76 19.74
C HIS A 9 -16.70 10.51 18.25
N ASN A 10 -17.18 9.40 17.71
CA ASN A 10 -17.12 9.11 16.28
C ASN A 10 -17.95 10.19 15.59
N SER A 11 -17.30 11.20 15.03
CA SER A 11 -17.94 12.10 14.06
C SER A 11 -18.21 11.25 12.81
N MET A 12 -19.37 10.62 12.79
CA MET A 12 -19.92 9.99 11.59
C MET A 12 -19.88 11.05 10.51
N THR A 13 -19.01 10.85 9.53
CA THR A 13 -18.75 11.87 8.51
C THR A 13 -20.06 12.20 7.82
N THR A 14 -20.38 13.47 7.63
CA THR A 14 -21.66 13.93 7.05
C THR A 14 -22.02 13.21 5.74
N LYS A 15 -21.02 12.71 5.01
CA LYS A 15 -21.17 11.85 3.82
C LYS A 15 -21.84 10.51 4.09
N GLN A 16 -21.57 9.87 5.23
CA GLN A 16 -22.21 8.61 5.62
C GLN A 16 -23.68 8.81 5.96
N ILE A 17 -24.02 9.94 6.60
CA ILE A 17 -25.41 10.29 6.91
C ILE A 17 -26.19 10.55 5.62
N ILE A 18 -25.61 11.31 4.68
CA ILE A 18 -26.23 11.58 3.36
C ILE A 18 -26.36 10.29 2.53
N SER A 19 -25.34 9.43 2.54
CA SER A 19 -25.40 8.13 1.85
C SER A 19 -26.49 7.22 2.45
N LEU A 20 -26.65 7.25 3.78
CA LEU A 20 -27.67 6.47 4.47
C LEU A 20 -29.08 7.01 4.17
N SER A 21 -29.25 8.34 4.12
CA SER A 21 -30.55 8.95 3.81
C SER A 21 -30.97 8.71 2.36
N ILE A 22 -30.05 8.77 1.41
CA ILE A 22 -30.35 8.47 0.00
C ILE A 22 -30.75 7.00 -0.17
N THR A 23 -30.04 6.07 0.49
CA THR A 23 -30.34 4.64 0.41
C THR A 23 -31.68 4.29 1.05
N THR A 24 -32.06 4.92 2.17
CA THR A 24 -33.39 4.72 2.76
C THR A 24 -34.52 5.28 1.90
N ILE A 25 -34.35 6.46 1.30
CA ILE A 25 -35.36 7.02 0.37
C ILE A 25 -35.57 6.10 -0.83
N PHE A 26 -34.49 5.55 -1.40
CA PHE A 26 -34.56 4.60 -2.49
C PHE A 26 -35.33 3.32 -2.11
N LEU A 27 -35.08 2.77 -0.92
CA LEU A 27 -35.79 1.58 -0.40
C LEU A 27 -37.29 1.84 -0.21
N ILE A 28 -37.66 3.01 0.30
CA ILE A 28 -39.08 3.40 0.48
C ILE A 28 -39.78 3.52 -0.87
N SER A 29 -39.13 4.17 -1.85
CA SER A 29 -39.67 4.28 -3.21
C SER A 29 -39.89 2.91 -3.85
N LEU A 30 -38.91 2.00 -3.71
CA LEU A 30 -38.97 0.64 -4.23
C LEU A 30 -40.10 -0.17 -3.56
N PHE A 31 -40.35 0.02 -2.27
CA PHE A 31 -41.48 -0.62 -1.58
C PHE A 31 -42.82 -0.16 -2.13
N ILE A 32 -43.00 1.14 -2.34
CA ILE A 32 -44.24 1.68 -2.91
C ILE A 32 -44.45 1.12 -4.32
N TYR A 33 -43.38 1.04 -5.12
CA TYR A 33 -43.43 0.41 -6.44
C TYR A 33 -43.91 -1.05 -6.32
N LEU A 34 -43.30 -1.87 -5.47
CA LEU A 34 -43.71 -3.27 -5.25
C LEU A 34 -45.19 -3.43 -4.84
N LEU A 35 -45.71 -2.51 -4.02
CA LEU A 35 -47.13 -2.50 -3.64
C LEU A 35 -48.05 -2.23 -4.83
N VAL A 36 -47.68 -1.28 -5.69
CA VAL A 36 -48.48 -0.93 -6.90
C VAL A 36 -48.57 -2.12 -7.87
N TYR A 37 -47.51 -2.92 -7.98
CA TYR A 37 -47.49 -4.12 -8.83
C TYR A 37 -48.17 -5.34 -8.20
N GLY A 38 -48.81 -5.19 -7.04
CA GLY A 38 -49.57 -6.27 -6.41
C GLY A 38 -48.71 -7.45 -5.93
N THR A 39 -47.42 -7.22 -5.67
CA THR A 39 -46.57 -8.27 -5.10
C THR A 39 -47.02 -8.63 -3.69
N HIS A 40 -46.88 -9.91 -3.32
CA HIS A 40 -47.19 -10.37 -1.97
C HIS A 40 -46.35 -9.59 -0.95
N LEU A 41 -47.01 -9.03 0.07
CA LEU A 41 -46.39 -8.20 1.11
C LEU A 41 -45.17 -8.86 1.76
N ILE A 42 -45.25 -10.17 2.00
CA ILE A 42 -44.17 -10.95 2.61
C ILE A 42 -42.92 -10.96 1.72
N VAL A 43 -43.11 -11.16 0.41
CA VAL A 43 -42.02 -11.20 -0.56
C VAL A 43 -41.38 -9.82 -0.70
N ALA A 44 -42.19 -8.76 -0.78
CA ALA A 44 -41.71 -7.38 -0.82
C ALA A 44 -40.87 -7.03 0.42
N LEU A 45 -41.33 -7.42 1.62
CA LEU A 45 -40.62 -7.17 2.88
C LEU A 45 -39.27 -7.91 2.93
N LEU A 46 -39.22 -9.16 2.49
CA LEU A 46 -37.99 -9.95 2.40
C LEU A 46 -36.94 -9.30 1.49
N ILE A 47 -37.37 -8.83 0.31
CA ILE A 47 -36.49 -8.14 -0.65
C ILE A 47 -35.91 -6.86 -0.04
N ILE A 48 -36.75 -6.07 0.64
CA ILE A 48 -36.32 -4.81 1.27
C ILE A 48 -35.34 -5.06 2.40
N LEU A 49 -35.62 -6.04 3.26
CA LEU A 49 -34.74 -6.42 4.35
C LEU A 49 -33.36 -6.87 3.81
N PHE A 50 -33.36 -7.66 2.74
CA PHE A 50 -32.13 -8.10 2.08
C PHE A 50 -31.33 -6.90 1.54
N LEU A 51 -31.95 -5.99 0.79
CA LEU A 51 -31.29 -4.81 0.24
C LEU A 51 -30.78 -3.85 1.32
N PHE A 52 -31.53 -3.71 2.43
CA PHE A 52 -31.13 -2.92 3.57
C PHE A 52 -29.85 -3.48 4.21
N LEU A 53 -29.81 -4.78 4.51
CA LEU A 53 -28.64 -5.46 5.07
C LEU A 53 -27.43 -5.39 4.13
N PHE A 54 -27.66 -5.57 2.82
CA PHE A 54 -26.61 -5.47 1.80
C PHE A 54 -25.99 -4.06 1.76
N SER A 55 -26.84 -3.02 1.78
CA SER A 55 -26.41 -1.62 1.81
C SER A 55 -25.64 -1.29 3.09
N PHE A 56 -26.12 -1.79 4.24
CA PHE A 56 -25.46 -1.61 5.53
C PHE A 56 -24.08 -2.28 5.56
N GLY A 57 -23.97 -3.48 4.97
CA GLY A 57 -22.71 -4.21 4.82
C GLY A 57 -21.68 -3.46 3.98
N LEU A 58 -22.10 -2.86 2.85
CA LEU A 58 -21.23 -2.03 2.02
C LEU A 58 -20.73 -0.78 2.75
N ILE A 59 -21.62 -0.09 3.48
CA ILE A 59 -21.26 1.12 4.23
C ILE A 59 -20.30 0.79 5.37
N TYR A 60 -20.57 -0.26 6.15
CA TYR A 60 -19.75 -0.67 7.29
C TYR A 60 -18.34 -1.12 6.87
N ASN A 61 -18.23 -1.82 5.74
CA ASN A 61 -16.93 -2.27 5.22
C ASN A 61 -16.12 -1.14 4.55
N SER A 62 -16.73 0.02 4.25
CA SER A 62 -16.05 1.12 3.54
C SER A 62 -15.00 1.87 4.39
N ASN A 63 -15.00 1.69 5.71
CA ASN A 63 -14.05 2.35 6.63
C ASN A 63 -12.59 1.90 6.47
N LYS A 64 -12.27 0.97 5.56
CA LYS A 64 -10.89 0.50 5.27
C LYS A 64 -10.30 0.96 3.94
N ILE A 65 -11.03 1.69 3.11
CA ILE A 65 -10.48 2.16 1.81
C ILE A 65 -9.81 3.52 2.03
N SER A 66 -8.58 3.52 2.53
CA SER A 66 -7.78 4.73 2.62
C SER A 66 -7.29 5.15 1.22
N LEU A 67 -8.08 5.98 0.54
CA LEU A 67 -7.69 6.73 -0.67
C LEU A 67 -6.48 7.67 -0.46
N SER A 68 -5.91 7.72 0.76
CA SER A 68 -4.65 8.38 1.08
C SER A 68 -3.43 7.86 0.29
N LYS A 69 -3.52 6.69 -0.33
CA LYS A 69 -2.49 6.22 -1.29
C LYS A 69 -2.54 6.92 -2.64
N PHE A 70 -3.70 7.42 -3.08
CA PHE A 70 -3.82 8.13 -4.36
C PHE A 70 -3.47 9.62 -4.26
N PHE A 71 -3.57 10.22 -3.07
CA PHE A 71 -3.17 11.60 -2.81
C PHE A 71 -1.89 11.73 -1.97
N SER A 72 -0.93 10.81 -2.11
CA SER A 72 0.47 11.05 -1.70
C SER A 72 1.16 12.21 -2.45
N ARG A 73 0.40 13.07 -3.14
CA ARG A 73 0.84 14.28 -3.85
C ARG A 73 1.23 15.43 -2.91
N SER A 74 1.02 15.28 -1.60
CA SER A 74 1.49 16.22 -0.56
C SER A 74 2.71 15.68 0.20
N ARG A 75 3.72 15.15 -0.50
CA ARG A 75 5.05 14.87 0.10
C ARG A 75 6.05 16.01 -0.08
N ASN A 76 5.62 17.21 -0.45
CA ASN A 76 6.51 18.34 -0.76
C ASN A 76 6.32 19.55 0.15
N LYS A 77 6.19 19.39 1.48
CA LYS A 77 6.28 20.54 2.39
C LYS A 77 7.46 20.54 3.35
N TYR A 78 8.13 19.41 3.53
CA TYR A 78 9.37 19.37 4.29
C TYR A 78 10.42 18.59 3.50
N PRO A 79 11.53 19.24 3.06
CA PRO A 79 12.65 18.49 2.54
C PRO A 79 13.12 17.52 3.62
N SER A 80 13.41 16.28 3.22
CA SER A 80 13.87 15.26 4.15
C SER A 80 15.12 15.77 4.89
N SER A 81 15.33 15.36 6.14
CA SER A 81 16.56 15.71 6.90
C SER A 81 17.83 15.37 6.09
N ARG A 82 17.75 14.32 5.25
CA ARG A 82 18.79 13.90 4.31
C ARG A 82 19.10 14.94 3.22
N ASP A 83 18.10 15.68 2.75
CA ASP A 83 18.27 16.75 1.74
C ASP A 83 18.82 18.05 2.36
N ARG A 84 18.53 18.32 3.64
CA ARG A 84 19.15 19.45 4.36
C ARG A 84 20.64 19.24 4.60
N SER A 85 21.06 18.01 4.91
CA SER A 85 22.46 17.66 5.12
C SER A 85 23.31 17.83 3.84
N LYS A 86 22.75 17.53 2.65
CA LYS A 86 23.45 17.72 1.37
C LYS A 86 23.73 19.18 1.01
N LYS A 87 22.94 20.14 1.51
CA LYS A 87 23.19 21.58 1.28
C LYS A 87 24.25 22.16 2.22
N GLN A 88 24.40 21.59 3.42
CA GLN A 88 25.43 22.00 4.38
C GLN A 88 26.79 21.34 4.09
N TYR A 89 26.82 20.21 3.40
CA TYR A 89 28.04 19.59 2.89
C TYR A 89 28.19 19.79 1.37
N LYS A 90 28.17 21.04 0.90
CA LYS A 90 28.93 21.37 -0.32
C LYS A 90 30.40 21.43 0.09
N ILE A 91 30.99 20.26 0.31
CA ILE A 91 32.44 20.11 0.39
C ILE A 91 32.95 20.63 -0.95
N GLN A 92 33.69 21.75 -0.93
CA GLN A 92 34.50 22.13 -2.07
C GLN A 92 35.52 21.01 -2.22
N ILE A 93 35.25 20.09 -3.15
CA ILE A 93 36.21 19.04 -3.50
C ILE A 93 37.41 19.83 -4.06
N PRO A 94 38.57 19.85 -3.37
CA PRO A 94 39.76 20.43 -3.96
C PRO A 94 39.97 19.70 -5.29
N LYS A 95 40.25 20.44 -6.37
CA LYS A 95 40.58 19.82 -7.66
C LYS A 95 41.81 18.96 -7.42
N THR A 96 41.59 17.66 -7.24
CA THR A 96 42.65 16.68 -7.11
C THR A 96 43.28 16.56 -8.47
N ASP A 97 44.47 17.13 -8.59
CA ASP A 97 45.35 16.87 -9.70
C ASP A 97 45.59 15.36 -9.77
N THR A 98 45.30 14.80 -10.94
CA THR A 98 45.48 13.39 -11.34
C THR A 98 44.67 12.31 -10.58
N PRO A 99 43.90 11.47 -11.27
CA PRO A 99 43.44 10.22 -10.68
C PRO A 99 44.65 9.28 -10.62
N GLU A 100 45.34 9.24 -9.47
CA GLU A 100 46.13 8.06 -9.13
C GLU A 100 45.18 6.86 -9.17
N THR A 101 45.27 6.11 -10.27
CA THR A 101 44.56 4.85 -10.42
C THR A 101 45.11 3.90 -9.37
N LEU A 102 44.45 3.85 -8.21
CA LEU A 102 44.66 2.82 -7.22
C LEU A 102 44.42 1.49 -7.93
N LYS A 103 45.50 0.83 -8.35
CA LYS A 103 45.48 -0.49 -8.98
C LYS A 103 45.16 -1.50 -7.89
N PHE A 104 43.87 -1.62 -7.57
CA PHE A 104 43.37 -2.66 -6.70
C PHE A 104 43.55 -4.01 -7.40
N THR A 105 44.61 -4.72 -7.03
CA THR A 105 44.81 -6.13 -7.39
C THR A 105 44.18 -6.98 -6.31
N TYR A 106 43.00 -7.54 -6.61
CA TYR A 106 42.37 -8.49 -5.71
C TYR A 106 43.13 -9.82 -5.75
N HIS A 107 43.54 -10.34 -4.59
CA HIS A 107 44.17 -11.66 -4.49
C HIS A 107 43.34 -12.80 -5.09
N SER A 108 42.01 -12.64 -5.16
CA SER A 108 41.10 -13.61 -5.75
C SER A 108 39.90 -12.92 -6.38
N PRO A 109 39.38 -13.41 -7.51
CA PRO A 109 38.16 -12.89 -8.11
C PRO A 109 36.97 -13.08 -7.16
N LEU A 110 36.24 -11.99 -6.89
CA LEU A 110 35.02 -11.99 -6.06
C LEU A 110 33.91 -12.85 -6.66
N ILE A 111 33.92 -12.93 -7.99
CA ILE A 111 32.91 -13.58 -8.81
C ILE A 111 33.64 -14.48 -9.80
N ARG A 112 33.23 -15.75 -9.86
CA ARG A 112 33.72 -16.74 -10.83
C ARG A 112 32.59 -17.13 -11.77
N LYS A 113 32.93 -17.63 -12.95
CA LYS A 113 31.96 -18.21 -13.89
C LYS A 113 32.11 -19.73 -13.87
N CYS A 114 31.01 -20.46 -13.84
CA CYS A 114 31.05 -21.92 -13.95
C CYS A 114 31.58 -22.30 -15.34
N SER A 115 32.60 -23.15 -15.40
CA SER A 115 33.17 -23.66 -16.65
C SER A 115 32.16 -24.47 -17.47
N ASN A 116 31.24 -25.16 -16.79
CA ASN A 116 30.33 -26.12 -17.43
C ASN A 116 29.04 -25.47 -17.96
N CYS A 117 28.42 -24.55 -17.20
CA CYS A 117 27.13 -23.93 -17.57
C CYS A 117 27.16 -22.41 -17.70
N GLY A 118 28.30 -21.77 -17.43
CA GLY A 118 28.44 -20.32 -17.56
C GLY A 118 27.72 -19.48 -16.51
N MET A 119 27.15 -20.10 -15.47
CA MET A 119 26.50 -19.40 -14.36
C MET A 119 27.51 -18.60 -13.53
N ILE A 120 27.11 -17.40 -13.10
CA ILE A 120 27.91 -16.52 -12.26
C ILE A 120 27.81 -16.99 -10.79
N LEU A 121 28.95 -17.23 -10.17
CA LEU A 121 29.08 -17.81 -8.84
C LEU A 121 29.88 -16.88 -7.93
N THR A 122 29.49 -16.80 -6.67
CA THR A 122 30.26 -16.08 -5.65
C THR A 122 31.40 -16.96 -5.13
N ARG A 123 32.48 -16.34 -4.62
CA ARG A 123 33.66 -17.04 -4.07
C ARG A 123 33.33 -18.17 -3.07
N ASN A 124 32.22 -18.07 -2.34
CA ASN A 124 31.88 -18.99 -1.26
C ASN A 124 31.18 -20.26 -1.75
N MET A 125 30.79 -20.35 -3.02
CA MET A 125 30.14 -21.54 -3.57
C MET A 125 31.18 -22.58 -3.95
N LYS A 126 31.04 -23.81 -3.43
CA LYS A 126 31.91 -24.95 -3.76
C LYS A 126 31.42 -25.76 -4.95
N LYS A 127 30.12 -25.71 -5.23
CA LYS A 127 29.45 -26.42 -6.33
C LYS A 127 28.54 -25.45 -7.08
N CYS A 128 28.42 -25.64 -8.39
CA CYS A 128 27.45 -24.87 -9.16
C CYS A 128 26.03 -25.40 -8.87
N PRO A 129 25.05 -24.53 -8.53
CA PRO A 129 23.68 -24.97 -8.26
C PRO A 129 22.94 -25.45 -9.52
N ASN A 130 23.46 -25.18 -10.71
CA ASN A 130 22.81 -25.55 -11.97
C ASN A 130 23.31 -26.90 -12.52
N CYS A 131 24.61 -27.18 -12.42
CA CYS A 131 25.22 -28.38 -13.02
C CYS A 131 25.96 -29.26 -12.02
N GLU A 132 25.92 -28.91 -10.72
CA GLU A 132 26.53 -29.63 -9.59
C GLU A 132 28.04 -29.92 -9.68
N SER A 133 28.69 -29.50 -10.77
CA SER A 133 30.12 -29.63 -10.97
C SER A 133 30.89 -28.81 -9.95
N ALA A 134 32.04 -29.34 -9.53
CA ALA A 134 32.99 -28.61 -8.70
C ALA A 134 33.45 -27.34 -9.43
N ILE A 135 33.55 -26.25 -8.67
CA ILE A 135 34.05 -24.98 -9.18
C ILE A 135 35.56 -25.00 -8.92
N GLU A 136 36.36 -25.20 -9.96
CA GLU A 136 37.82 -25.03 -9.91
C GLU A 136 38.21 -23.55 -9.66
#